data_AF-A0A0D0AHR4-F1
#
_entry.id   AF-A0A0D0AHR4-F1
#
_cell.length_a   1.000
_cell.length_b   1.000
_cell.length_c   1.000
_cell.angle_alpha   90.00
_cell.angle_beta   90.00
_cell.angle_gamma   90.00
#
_symmetry.space_group_name_H-M   'P 1'
#
loop_
_entity.id
_entity.type
_entity.pdbx_description
1 polymer ?
#
loop_
_entity_poly.entity_id
_entity_poly.type
_entity_poly.pdbx_seq_one_letter_code
_entity_poly.pdbx_strand_id
1 'polypeptide(L)'
;MPTTPLSLALIELWIANPALPWSNSVWQSITHVPGDPWAYDHSRGATHVAEWTVGEAQAVEAFMKNCKTAEDPAEHYAVKGKDDDHEGRSLWNAWVKTSWAKWNINKLVDRLLEENGCEPHAVMARMKCKTTDDFPTMEAAQVKHLVSINLADVLFGDDAFTDRTFIVSSIMTFITTVLVLSWSRHRKAIKRQADSIEKKAQEVDELWLAMTTANSTPTLVSIRAYLKKLESLVTLISLFKDQEKAEKLNARREQVNAMLAATKKRPIKAESIACEWAFESMI
;
A
#
# COMPACT_ATOMS: atom_id res chain seq x y z
N MET A 1 20.48 7.93 -4.61
CA MET A 1 19.96 8.32 -5.93
C MET A 1 18.66 9.07 -5.76
N PRO A 2 18.47 10.23 -6.41
CA PRO A 2 17.14 10.78 -6.60
C PRO A 2 16.27 9.71 -7.26
N THR A 3 15.06 9.49 -6.74
CA THR A 3 14.16 8.47 -7.30
C THR A 3 13.33 9.11 -8.40
N THR A 4 13.50 8.66 -9.65
CA THR A 4 12.69 9.07 -10.79
C THR A 4 11.20 8.84 -10.47
N PRO A 5 10.34 9.88 -10.53
CA PRO A 5 8.91 9.70 -10.32
C PRO A 5 8.26 8.93 -11.48
N LEU A 6 7.14 8.25 -11.22
CA LEU A 6 6.41 7.47 -12.26
C LEU A 6 6.03 8.31 -13.47
N SER A 7 5.63 9.56 -13.25
CA SER A 7 5.28 10.50 -14.32
C SER A 7 6.46 10.76 -15.26
N LEU A 8 7.67 10.92 -14.73
CA LEU A 8 8.87 11.05 -15.56
C LEU A 8 9.24 9.72 -16.23
N ALA A 9 9.13 8.60 -15.52
CA ALA A 9 9.44 7.27 -16.08
C ALA A 9 8.55 6.93 -17.30
N LEU A 10 7.27 7.33 -17.27
CA LEU A 10 6.36 7.18 -18.41
C LEU A 10 6.74 8.09 -19.59
N ILE A 11 7.20 9.32 -19.32
CA ILE A 11 7.70 10.24 -20.35
C ILE A 11 8.95 9.65 -21.01
N GLU A 12 9.93 9.21 -20.22
CA GLU A 12 11.17 8.61 -20.71
C GLU A 12 10.91 7.35 -21.55
N LEU A 13 9.95 6.52 -21.14
CA LEU A 13 9.53 5.35 -21.91
C LEU A 13 8.97 5.75 -23.29
N TRP A 14 8.11 6.77 -23.33
CA TRP A 14 7.52 7.28 -24.57
C TRP A 14 8.54 7.98 -25.49
N ILE A 15 9.48 8.73 -24.92
CA ILE A 15 10.57 9.34 -25.68
C ILE A 15 11.44 8.25 -26.33
N ALA A 16 11.79 7.23 -25.57
CA ALA A 16 12.64 6.13 -26.04
C ALA A 16 11.93 5.24 -27.07
N ASN A 17 10.61 5.06 -26.96
CA ASN A 17 9.80 4.35 -27.94
C ASN A 17 8.40 4.98 -28.01
N PRO A 18 8.08 5.75 -29.07
CA PRO A 18 6.78 6.41 -29.21
C PRO A 18 5.56 5.48 -29.27
N ALA A 19 5.75 4.19 -29.56
CA ALA A 19 4.68 3.20 -29.49
C ALA A 19 4.36 2.78 -28.03
N LEU A 20 5.28 3.02 -27.09
CA LEU A 20 5.14 2.67 -25.69
C LEU A 20 4.87 3.92 -24.82
N PRO A 21 4.19 3.74 -23.67
CA PRO A 21 3.30 2.61 -23.39
C PRO A 21 1.96 2.74 -24.13
N TRP A 22 1.66 3.90 -24.72
CA TRP A 22 0.30 4.31 -25.06
C TRP A 22 -0.32 3.61 -26.28
N SER A 23 0.48 3.03 -27.18
CA SER A 23 -0.02 2.23 -28.32
C SER A 23 0.06 0.72 -28.06
N ASN A 24 0.59 0.29 -26.92
CA ASN A 24 0.70 -1.13 -26.58
C ASN A 24 -0.64 -1.69 -26.08
N SER A 25 -1.13 -2.74 -26.74
CA SER A 25 -2.47 -3.30 -26.46
C SER A 25 -2.64 -3.82 -25.02
N VAL A 26 -1.60 -4.42 -24.44
CA VAL A 26 -1.63 -4.93 -23.06
C VAL A 26 -1.75 -3.77 -22.08
N TRP A 27 -0.93 -2.73 -22.25
CA TRP A 27 -1.00 -1.52 -21.44
C TRP A 27 -2.37 -0.83 -21.54
N GLN A 28 -2.92 -0.70 -22.76
CA GLN A 28 -4.26 -0.14 -22.96
C GLN A 28 -5.34 -0.97 -22.27
N SER A 29 -5.20 -2.31 -22.26
CA SER A 29 -6.16 -3.19 -21.57
C SER A 29 -6.16 -3.01 -20.05
N ILE A 30 -5.00 -2.68 -19.46
CA ILE A 30 -4.83 -2.43 -18.02
C ILE A 30 -5.30 -1.02 -17.66
N THR A 31 -4.95 -0.03 -18.48
CA THR A 31 -5.16 1.39 -18.16
C THR A 31 -6.48 1.93 -18.66
N HIS A 32 -7.11 1.25 -19.62
CA HIS A 32 -8.26 1.71 -20.40
C HIS A 32 -8.04 3.06 -21.10
N VAL A 33 -6.77 3.41 -21.38
CA VAL A 33 -6.40 4.62 -22.12
C VAL A 33 -6.05 4.18 -23.56
N PRO A 34 -6.86 4.52 -24.58
CA PRO A 34 -6.75 3.94 -25.93
C PRO A 34 -5.65 4.54 -26.81
N GLY A 35 -4.78 5.40 -26.28
CA GLY A 35 -3.70 6.05 -27.01
C GLY A 35 -3.02 7.12 -26.17
N ASP A 36 -2.35 8.07 -26.83
CA ASP A 36 -1.67 9.17 -26.15
C ASP A 36 -2.65 9.95 -25.26
N PRO A 37 -2.40 10.09 -23.94
CA PRO A 37 -3.34 10.74 -23.02
C PRO A 37 -3.71 12.17 -23.41
N TRP A 38 -2.77 12.89 -24.03
CA TRP A 38 -2.92 14.27 -24.49
C TRP A 38 -3.51 14.40 -25.90
N ALA A 39 -4.05 13.32 -26.48
CA ALA A 39 -4.79 13.43 -27.74
C ALA A 39 -6.11 14.20 -27.54
N TYR A 40 -6.41 15.12 -28.45
CA TYR A 40 -7.66 15.90 -28.46
C TYR A 40 -8.17 16.15 -29.88
N ASP A 41 -9.48 16.40 -29.97
CA ASP A 41 -10.16 16.89 -31.15
C ASP A 41 -10.80 18.24 -30.80
N HIS A 42 -10.47 19.29 -31.56
CA HIS A 42 -10.97 20.65 -31.35
C HIS A 42 -12.50 20.74 -31.34
N SER A 43 -13.19 19.80 -31.98
CA SER A 43 -14.65 19.72 -32.06
C SER A 43 -15.28 18.82 -31.00
N ARG A 44 -14.53 17.85 -30.44
CA ARG A 44 -15.08 16.81 -29.55
C ARG A 44 -14.51 16.80 -28.13
N GLY A 45 -13.42 17.52 -27.87
CA GLY A 45 -12.76 17.54 -26.56
C GLY A 45 -11.48 16.68 -26.50
N ALA A 46 -10.97 16.45 -25.29
CA ALA A 46 -9.92 15.48 -25.06
C ALA A 46 -10.42 14.07 -25.39
N THR A 47 -9.64 13.31 -26.17
CA THR A 47 -10.10 12.06 -26.78
C THR A 47 -9.94 10.87 -25.85
N HIS A 48 -8.85 10.83 -25.07
CA HIS A 48 -8.45 9.66 -24.29
C HIS A 48 -8.53 9.86 -22.77
N VAL A 49 -8.61 11.11 -22.30
CA VAL A 49 -8.77 11.46 -20.89
C VAL A 49 -9.99 12.36 -20.75
N ALA A 50 -11.14 11.76 -20.44
CA ALA A 50 -12.43 12.47 -20.37
C ALA A 50 -12.49 13.56 -19.29
N GLU A 51 -11.59 13.50 -18.30
CA GLU A 51 -11.48 14.50 -17.23
C GLU A 51 -10.82 15.80 -17.70
N TRP A 52 -10.16 15.81 -18.88
CA TRP A 52 -9.48 16.98 -19.43
C TRP A 52 -10.32 17.74 -20.45
N THR A 53 -10.19 19.06 -20.41
CA THR A 53 -10.60 19.99 -21.48
C THR A 53 -9.60 19.95 -22.64
N VAL A 54 -9.98 20.54 -23.79
CA VAL A 54 -9.07 20.71 -24.94
C VAL A 54 -7.82 21.50 -24.55
N GLY A 55 -7.99 22.59 -23.79
CA GLY A 55 -6.87 23.43 -23.34
C GLY A 55 -5.90 22.68 -22.42
N GLU A 56 -6.41 21.85 -21.51
CA GLU A 56 -5.58 21.01 -20.65
C GLU A 56 -4.81 19.96 -21.45
N ALA A 57 -5.47 19.28 -22.40
CA ALA A 57 -4.81 18.31 -23.27
C ALA A 57 -3.73 18.98 -24.15
N GLN A 58 -3.99 20.18 -24.66
CA GLN A 58 -3.03 21.00 -25.41
C GLN A 58 -1.80 21.38 -24.56
N ALA A 59 -2.03 21.82 -23.31
CA ALA A 59 -0.95 22.16 -22.39
C ALA A 59 -0.06 20.94 -22.09
N VAL A 60 -0.66 19.77 -21.88
CA VAL A 60 0.09 18.52 -21.68
C VAL A 60 0.82 18.12 -22.96
N GLU A 61 0.19 18.21 -24.15
CA GLU A 61 0.85 17.91 -25.42
C GLU A 61 2.09 18.79 -25.64
N ALA A 62 1.98 20.10 -25.40
CA ALA A 62 3.09 21.03 -25.51
C ALA A 62 4.25 20.64 -24.58
N PHE A 63 3.94 20.37 -23.31
CA PHE A 63 4.91 19.90 -22.33
C PHE A 63 5.60 18.60 -22.76
N MET A 64 4.85 17.60 -23.23
CA MET A 64 5.41 16.33 -23.70
C MET A 64 6.34 16.52 -24.90
N LYS A 65 5.98 17.40 -25.85
CA LYS A 65 6.84 17.76 -26.99
C LYS A 65 8.13 18.42 -26.53
N ASN A 66 8.04 19.37 -25.60
CA ASN A 66 9.20 20.07 -25.05
C ASN A 66 10.15 19.11 -24.30
N CYS A 67 9.62 18.19 -23.49
CA CYS A 67 10.38 17.08 -22.89
C CYS A 67 11.13 16.25 -23.92
N LYS A 68 10.50 15.93 -25.07
CA LYS A 68 11.11 15.11 -26.12
C LYS A 68 12.26 15.81 -26.84
N THR A 69 12.19 17.13 -26.97
CA THR A 69 13.22 17.94 -27.65
C THR A 69 14.32 18.45 -26.73
N ALA A 70 14.13 18.34 -25.40
CA ALA A 70 15.13 18.74 -24.42
C ALA A 70 16.40 17.89 -24.52
N GLU A 71 17.54 18.50 -24.25
CA GLU A 71 18.84 17.80 -24.18
C GLU A 71 18.84 16.76 -23.04
N ASP A 72 18.29 17.14 -21.88
CA ASP A 72 18.02 16.24 -20.77
C ASP A 72 16.53 16.34 -20.38
N PRO A 73 15.70 15.35 -20.74
CA PRO A 73 14.29 15.31 -20.36
C PRO A 73 14.05 15.30 -18.85
N ALA A 74 14.95 14.71 -18.07
CA ALA A 74 14.83 14.64 -16.62
C ALA A 74 15.12 16.00 -15.97
N GLU A 75 16.13 16.71 -16.46
CA GLU A 75 16.41 18.09 -16.04
C GLU A 75 15.25 19.03 -16.41
N HIS A 76 14.78 18.96 -17.65
CA HIS A 76 13.64 19.76 -18.11
C HIS A 76 12.39 19.48 -17.26
N TYR A 77 12.08 18.21 -16.99
CA TYR A 77 11.00 17.81 -16.08
C TYR A 77 11.19 18.35 -14.66
N ALA A 78 12.42 18.43 -14.16
CA ALA A 78 12.73 18.84 -12.80
C ALA A 78 12.69 20.36 -12.56
N VAL A 79 12.57 21.18 -13.61
CA VAL A 79 12.46 22.65 -13.50
C VAL A 79 11.33 23.04 -12.55
N LYS A 80 11.65 23.87 -11.56
CA LYS A 80 10.71 24.38 -10.55
C LYS A 80 10.43 25.85 -10.84
N GLY A 81 9.34 26.15 -11.53
CA GLY A 81 8.94 27.52 -11.83
C GLY A 81 7.61 27.59 -12.56
N LYS A 82 7.04 28.80 -12.67
CA LYS A 82 5.93 29.09 -13.60
C LYS A 82 6.51 29.35 -14.99
N ASP A 83 7.13 28.33 -15.57
CA ASP A 83 7.50 28.35 -16.99
C ASP A 83 6.29 28.02 -17.86
N ASP A 84 6.47 28.12 -19.18
CA ASP A 84 5.41 27.85 -20.16
C ASP A 84 4.90 26.40 -20.08
N ASP A 85 5.68 25.50 -19.47
CA ASP A 85 5.38 24.08 -19.30
C ASP A 85 4.77 23.73 -17.93
N HIS A 86 4.67 24.70 -17.01
CA HIS A 86 4.23 24.46 -15.63
C HIS A 86 2.81 23.86 -15.58
N GLU A 87 1.90 24.37 -16.41
CA GLU A 87 0.52 23.91 -16.45
C GLU A 87 0.43 22.45 -16.93
N GLY A 88 1.00 22.14 -18.10
CA GLY A 88 1.03 20.79 -18.66
C GLY A 88 1.70 19.78 -17.72
N ARG A 89 2.83 20.16 -17.12
CA ARG A 89 3.55 19.33 -16.14
C ARG A 89 2.72 19.04 -14.89
N SER A 90 2.02 20.05 -14.37
CA SER A 90 1.17 19.91 -13.19
C SER A 90 -0.01 18.97 -13.46
N LEU A 91 -0.70 19.17 -14.59
CA LEU A 91 -1.82 18.33 -15.04
C LEU A 91 -1.38 16.89 -15.24
N TRP A 92 -0.25 16.67 -15.93
CA TRP A 92 0.34 15.36 -16.13
C TRP A 92 0.61 14.63 -14.81
N ASN A 93 1.30 15.30 -13.89
CA ASN A 93 1.68 14.71 -12.61
C ASN A 93 0.45 14.36 -11.75
N ALA A 94 -0.55 15.24 -11.73
CA ALA A 94 -1.80 15.00 -11.00
C ALA A 94 -2.58 13.82 -11.58
N TRP A 95 -2.67 13.74 -12.90
CA TRP A 95 -3.34 12.66 -13.60
C TRP A 95 -2.62 11.32 -13.38
N VAL A 96 -1.31 11.22 -13.64
CA VAL A 96 -0.54 9.98 -13.44
C VAL A 96 -0.68 9.48 -12.01
N LYS A 97 -0.55 10.37 -11.01
CA LYS A 97 -0.68 9.99 -9.59
C LYS A 97 -2.05 9.38 -9.27
N THR A 98 -3.12 9.96 -9.80
CA THR A 98 -4.49 9.51 -9.56
C THR A 98 -4.79 8.22 -10.34
N SER A 99 -4.39 8.18 -11.60
CA SER A 99 -4.63 7.07 -12.51
C SER A 99 -3.82 5.83 -12.15
N TRP A 100 -2.59 5.98 -11.64
CA TRP A 100 -1.76 4.85 -11.19
C TRP A 100 -2.45 3.98 -10.14
N ALA A 101 -3.20 4.61 -9.23
CA ALA A 101 -4.01 3.90 -8.24
C ALA A 101 -5.20 3.19 -8.90
N LYS A 102 -5.90 3.86 -9.84
CA LYS A 102 -7.04 3.30 -10.58
C LYS A 102 -6.66 2.07 -11.42
N TRP A 103 -5.47 2.09 -12.03
CA TRP A 103 -4.95 0.98 -12.85
C TRP A 103 -4.54 -0.26 -12.04
N ASN A 104 -4.58 -0.20 -10.71
CA ASN A 104 -4.19 -1.29 -9.81
C ASN A 104 -2.77 -1.85 -10.04
N ILE A 105 -1.86 -1.11 -10.69
CA ILE A 105 -0.48 -1.55 -10.97
C ILE A 105 0.26 -1.87 -9.67
N ASN A 106 0.01 -1.11 -8.61
CA ASN A 106 0.58 -1.39 -7.29
C ASN A 106 0.21 -2.78 -6.76
N LYS A 107 -1.05 -3.21 -6.93
CA LYS A 107 -1.51 -4.54 -6.51
C LYS A 107 -0.94 -5.64 -7.41
N LEU A 108 -0.76 -5.34 -8.69
CA LEU A 108 -0.14 -6.24 -9.65
C LEU A 108 1.31 -6.50 -9.26
N VAL A 109 2.08 -5.44 -8.96
CA VAL A 109 3.46 -5.57 -8.48
C VAL A 109 3.51 -6.33 -7.15
N ASP A 110 2.59 -6.05 -6.21
CA ASP A 110 2.55 -6.76 -4.92
C ASP A 110 2.32 -8.26 -5.09
N ARG A 111 1.39 -8.64 -5.98
CA ARG A 111 1.15 -10.04 -6.31
C ARG A 111 2.38 -10.71 -6.91
N LEU A 112 3.04 -10.06 -7.86
CA LEU A 112 4.26 -10.61 -8.47
C LEU A 112 5.40 -10.71 -7.46
N LEU A 113 5.52 -9.77 -6.51
CA LEU A 113 6.48 -9.89 -5.42
C LEU A 113 6.17 -11.12 -4.57
N GLU A 114 4.90 -11.37 -4.23
CA GLU A 114 4.49 -12.55 -3.46
C GLU A 114 4.75 -13.86 -4.20
N GLU A 115 4.30 -13.97 -5.45
CA GLU A 115 4.46 -15.16 -6.30
C GLU A 115 5.92 -15.54 -6.52
N ASN A 116 6.83 -14.56 -6.53
CA ASN A 116 8.27 -14.76 -6.71
C ASN A 116 9.05 -14.82 -5.38
N GLY A 117 8.37 -14.95 -4.24
CA GLY A 117 9.01 -15.08 -2.93
C GLY A 117 9.77 -13.83 -2.46
N CYS A 118 9.38 -12.68 -3.00
CA CYS A 118 9.86 -11.33 -2.67
C CYS A 118 8.86 -10.53 -1.83
N GLU A 119 7.87 -11.19 -1.21
CA GLU A 119 6.95 -10.54 -0.25
C GLU A 119 7.78 -9.89 0.89
N PRO A 120 7.57 -8.59 1.19
CA PRO A 120 8.44 -7.84 2.09
C PRO A 120 8.68 -8.46 3.47
N HIS A 121 7.64 -8.98 4.15
CA HIS A 121 7.79 -9.60 5.46
C HIS A 121 8.49 -10.97 5.39
N ALA A 122 8.22 -11.76 4.35
CA ALA A 122 8.89 -13.02 4.07
C ALA A 122 10.37 -12.81 3.79
N VAL A 123 10.72 -11.76 3.04
CA VAL A 123 12.11 -11.36 2.77
C VAL A 123 12.80 -10.95 4.07
N MET A 124 12.20 -10.09 4.88
CA MET A 124 12.77 -9.71 6.18
C MET A 124 13.05 -10.92 7.07
N ALA A 125 12.09 -11.85 7.16
CA ALA A 125 12.24 -13.07 7.93
C ALA A 125 13.36 -13.97 7.40
N ARG A 126 13.42 -14.18 6.08
CA ARG A 126 14.46 -14.98 5.42
C ARG A 126 15.85 -14.42 5.65
N MET A 127 15.96 -13.09 5.62
CA MET A 127 17.22 -12.37 5.82
C MET A 127 17.54 -12.09 7.30
N LYS A 128 16.69 -12.56 8.22
CA LYS A 128 16.85 -12.39 9.68
C LYS A 128 16.98 -10.91 10.09
N CYS A 129 16.29 -10.02 9.39
CA CYS A 129 16.22 -8.60 9.73
C CYS A 129 15.52 -8.43 11.07
N LYS A 130 16.18 -7.79 12.04
CA LYS A 130 15.64 -7.64 13.40
C LYS A 130 14.85 -6.34 13.57
N THR A 131 15.19 -5.33 12.77
CA THR A 131 14.58 -4.01 12.82
C THR A 131 14.10 -3.58 11.44
N THR A 132 13.28 -2.52 11.40
CA THR A 132 12.86 -1.90 10.13
C THR A 132 14.00 -1.17 9.43
N ASP A 133 15.03 -0.77 10.17
CA ASP A 133 16.21 -0.13 9.60
C ASP A 133 17.10 -1.17 8.88
N ASP A 134 16.98 -2.45 9.25
CA ASP A 134 17.60 -3.58 8.56
C ASP A 134 16.83 -4.01 7.30
N PHE A 135 15.79 -3.28 6.87
CA PHE A 135 15.00 -3.67 5.71
C PHE A 135 15.88 -3.73 4.45
N PRO A 136 15.94 -4.88 3.77
CA PRO A 136 16.94 -5.11 2.75
C PRO A 136 16.77 -4.17 1.56
N THR A 137 17.88 -3.88 0.87
CA THR A 137 17.80 -3.18 -0.41
C THR A 137 17.16 -4.08 -1.46
N MET A 138 16.67 -3.47 -2.54
CA MET A 138 16.05 -4.22 -3.64
C MET A 138 17.03 -5.22 -4.27
N GLU A 139 18.31 -4.84 -4.31
CA GLU A 139 19.42 -5.65 -4.82
C GLU A 139 19.71 -6.83 -3.90
N ALA A 140 19.80 -6.58 -2.59
CA ALA A 140 20.03 -7.63 -1.59
C ALA A 140 18.87 -8.64 -1.53
N ALA A 141 17.64 -8.17 -1.78
CA ALA A 141 16.45 -9.02 -1.89
C ALA A 141 16.29 -9.66 -3.29
N GLN A 142 17.20 -9.38 -4.24
CA GLN A 142 17.19 -9.89 -5.62
C GLN A 142 15.90 -9.62 -6.41
N VAL A 143 15.12 -8.61 -6.00
CA VAL A 143 13.78 -8.32 -6.55
C VAL A 143 13.84 -8.07 -8.06
N LYS A 144 14.83 -7.30 -8.53
CA LYS A 144 15.00 -7.00 -9.95
C LYS A 144 15.20 -8.29 -10.76
N HIS A 145 16.01 -9.22 -10.28
CA HIS A 145 16.28 -10.47 -11.01
C HIS A 145 15.04 -11.37 -11.05
N LEU A 146 14.32 -11.48 -9.93
CA LEU A 146 13.20 -12.40 -9.78
C LEU A 146 11.88 -11.90 -10.40
N VAL A 147 11.68 -10.59 -10.51
CA VAL A 147 10.37 -10.02 -10.86
C VAL A 147 10.33 -9.32 -12.22
N SER A 148 11.46 -8.84 -12.75
CA SER A 148 11.43 -7.94 -13.93
C SER A 148 10.85 -8.58 -15.18
N ILE A 149 11.12 -9.87 -15.44
CA ILE A 149 10.59 -10.58 -16.61
C ILE A 149 9.07 -10.68 -16.54
N ASN A 150 8.54 -11.20 -15.42
CA ASN A 150 7.10 -11.35 -15.24
C ASN A 150 6.39 -10.00 -15.23
N LEU A 151 6.99 -8.96 -14.65
CA LEU A 151 6.39 -7.63 -14.64
C LEU A 151 6.39 -7.00 -16.04
N ALA A 152 7.44 -7.21 -16.84
CA ALA A 152 7.51 -6.74 -18.21
C ALA A 152 6.46 -7.43 -19.09
N ASP A 153 6.36 -8.75 -18.99
CA ASP A 153 5.37 -9.56 -19.70
C ASP A 153 3.93 -9.16 -19.31
N VAL A 154 3.65 -9.01 -18.02
CA VAL A 154 2.30 -8.63 -17.56
C VAL A 154 1.92 -7.21 -17.99
N LEU A 155 2.86 -6.26 -18.06
CA LEU A 155 2.56 -4.87 -18.40
C LEU A 155 2.54 -4.60 -19.92
N PHE A 156 3.33 -5.34 -20.70
CA PHE A 156 3.56 -5.04 -22.11
C PHE A 156 3.41 -6.25 -23.05
N GLY A 157 3.34 -7.47 -22.52
CA GLY A 157 3.21 -8.72 -23.29
C GLY A 157 4.43 -9.02 -24.16
N ASP A 158 4.20 -9.62 -25.32
CA ASP A 158 5.24 -9.96 -26.30
C ASP A 158 6.07 -8.73 -26.72
N ASP A 159 5.47 -7.53 -26.78
CA ASP A 159 6.16 -6.28 -27.12
C ASP A 159 7.22 -5.88 -26.07
N ALA A 160 7.24 -6.54 -24.92
CA ALA A 160 8.25 -6.33 -23.90
C ALA A 160 9.64 -6.85 -24.30
N PHE A 161 9.72 -7.70 -25.32
CA PHE A 161 10.91 -8.50 -25.62
C PHE A 161 11.39 -8.35 -27.07
N THR A 162 12.71 -8.21 -27.27
CA THR A 162 13.29 -8.11 -28.63
C THR A 162 13.27 -9.46 -29.37
N ASP A 163 13.50 -10.57 -28.65
CA ASP A 163 13.53 -11.94 -29.19
C ASP A 163 12.84 -12.94 -28.23
N ARG A 164 11.74 -12.52 -27.60
CA ARG A 164 11.02 -13.28 -26.54
C ARG A 164 11.87 -13.70 -25.32
N THR A 165 13.08 -13.18 -25.21
CA THR A 165 14.09 -13.60 -24.24
C THR A 165 14.68 -12.42 -23.49
N PHE A 166 15.01 -11.34 -24.21
CA PHE A 166 15.56 -10.13 -23.64
C PHE A 166 14.54 -9.01 -23.60
N ILE A 167 14.36 -8.42 -22.41
CA ILE A 167 13.51 -7.25 -22.21
C ILE A 167 14.11 -6.06 -22.97
N VAL A 168 13.28 -5.34 -23.71
CA VAL A 168 13.66 -4.10 -24.40
C VAL A 168 14.25 -3.11 -23.38
N SER A 169 15.36 -2.47 -23.71
CA SER A 169 16.13 -1.64 -22.76
C SER A 169 15.31 -0.53 -22.11
N SER A 170 14.46 0.18 -22.87
CA SER A 170 13.59 1.24 -22.35
C SER A 170 12.55 0.70 -21.35
N ILE A 171 11.97 -0.47 -21.64
CA ILE A 171 11.05 -1.16 -20.74
C ILE A 171 11.80 -1.60 -19.48
N MET A 172 13.00 -2.16 -19.59
CA MET A 172 13.77 -2.57 -18.42
C MET A 172 14.07 -1.40 -17.47
N THR A 173 14.38 -0.23 -18.02
CA THR A 173 14.57 1.00 -17.23
C THR A 173 13.28 1.40 -16.53
N PHE A 174 12.16 1.43 -17.25
CA PHE A 174 10.84 1.73 -16.69
C PHE A 174 10.45 0.75 -15.56
N ILE A 175 10.57 -0.55 -15.82
CA ILE A 175 10.28 -1.64 -14.87
C ILE A 175 11.15 -1.52 -13.62
N THR A 176 12.45 -1.23 -13.79
CA THR A 176 13.36 -1.01 -12.67
C THR A 176 12.87 0.16 -11.79
N THR A 177 12.45 1.27 -12.41
CA THR A 177 11.89 2.42 -11.68
C THR A 177 10.62 2.06 -10.92
N VAL A 178 9.70 1.31 -11.53
CA VAL A 178 8.48 0.82 -10.87
C VAL A 178 8.81 -0.05 -9.65
N LEU A 179 9.76 -0.98 -9.79
CA LEU A 179 10.20 -1.85 -8.70
C LEU A 179 10.86 -1.06 -7.56
N VAL A 180 11.74 -0.11 -7.87
CA VAL A 180 12.39 0.76 -6.87
C VAL A 180 11.35 1.54 -6.06
N LEU A 181 10.36 2.12 -6.74
CA LEU A 181 9.29 2.87 -6.09
C LEU A 181 8.38 1.98 -5.24
N SER A 182 8.06 0.78 -5.73
CA SER A 182 7.27 -0.21 -4.98
C SER A 182 8.02 -0.68 -3.72
N TRP A 183 9.31 -0.99 -3.84
CA TRP A 183 10.14 -1.41 -2.71
C TRP A 183 10.29 -0.29 -1.66
N SER A 184 10.44 0.95 -2.11
CA SER A 184 10.45 2.14 -1.24
C SER A 184 9.11 2.34 -0.52
N ARG A 185 7.98 2.09 -1.20
CA ARG A 185 6.65 2.09 -0.57
C ARG A 185 6.57 1.06 0.55
N HIS A 186 7.02 -0.18 0.30
CA HIS A 186 7.02 -1.25 1.29
C HIS A 186 7.90 -0.94 2.49
N ARG A 187 9.11 -0.41 2.27
CA ARG A 187 9.98 0.06 3.36
C ARG A 187 9.26 1.08 4.26
N LYS A 188 8.58 2.07 3.66
CA LYS A 188 7.81 3.07 4.42
C LYS A 188 6.62 2.44 5.15
N ALA A 189 5.91 1.50 4.54
CA ALA A 189 4.79 0.81 5.14
C ALA A 189 5.21 -0.02 6.37
N ILE A 190 6.29 -0.80 6.23
CA ILE A 190 6.89 -1.59 7.31
C ILE A 190 7.35 -0.71 8.46
N LYS A 191 8.01 0.41 8.17
CA LYS A 191 8.41 1.38 9.20
C LYS A 191 7.20 1.90 9.98
N ARG A 192 6.16 2.37 9.28
CA ARG A 192 4.92 2.83 9.92
C ARG A 192 4.24 1.74 10.75
N GLN A 193 4.26 0.50 10.26
CA GLN A 193 3.71 -0.64 10.98
C GLN A 193 4.48 -0.86 12.29
N ALA A 194 5.81 -0.90 12.25
CA ALA A 194 6.64 -1.06 13.44
C ALA A 194 6.45 0.08 14.44
N ASP A 195 6.46 1.34 13.97
CA ASP A 195 6.20 2.51 14.80
C ASP A 195 4.81 2.44 15.48
N SER A 196 3.85 1.77 14.85
CA SER A 196 2.50 1.60 15.39
C SER A 196 2.36 0.46 16.41
N ILE A 197 3.33 -0.47 16.51
CA ILE A 197 3.26 -1.61 17.44
C ILE A 197 3.23 -1.11 18.88
N GLU A 198 4.15 -0.22 19.25
CA GLU A 198 4.24 0.30 20.63
C GLU A 198 2.96 1.02 21.04
N LYS A 199 2.46 1.91 20.18
CA LYS A 199 1.21 2.62 20.41
C LYS A 199 0.03 1.65 20.57
N LYS A 200 -0.09 0.65 19.70
CA LYS A 200 -1.16 -0.36 19.79
C LYS A 200 -1.02 -1.24 21.04
N ALA A 201 0.20 -1.53 21.48
CA ALA A 201 0.46 -2.26 22.72
C ALA A 201 -0.01 -1.45 23.94
N GLN A 202 0.33 -0.16 24.00
CA GLN A 202 -0.14 0.76 25.05
C GLN A 202 -1.68 0.84 25.07
N GLU A 203 -2.34 1.01 23.91
CA GLU A 203 -3.81 1.02 23.82
C GLU A 203 -4.43 -0.28 24.37
N VAL A 204 -3.83 -1.44 24.07
CA VAL A 204 -4.30 -2.74 24.57
C VAL A 204 -4.10 -2.85 26.08
N ASP A 205 -2.97 -2.37 26.62
CA ASP A 205 -2.68 -2.39 28.06
C ASP A 205 -3.57 -1.43 28.86
N GLU A 206 -3.85 -0.23 28.34
CA GLU A 206 -4.80 0.71 28.95
C GLU A 206 -6.21 0.12 29.02
N LEU A 207 -6.69 -0.48 27.93
CA LEU A 207 -7.99 -1.14 27.90
C LEU A 207 -8.05 -2.33 28.87
N TRP A 208 -6.96 -3.09 28.99
CA TRP A 208 -6.86 -4.16 29.97
C TRP A 208 -6.99 -3.62 31.39
N LEU A 209 -6.17 -2.63 31.77
CA LEU A 209 -6.17 -2.04 33.10
C LEU A 209 -7.54 -1.49 33.47
N ALA A 210 -8.19 -0.76 32.56
CA ALA A 210 -9.54 -0.22 32.76
C ALA A 210 -10.59 -1.33 33.01
N MET A 211 -10.45 -2.49 32.35
CA MET A 211 -11.35 -3.64 32.55
C MET A 211 -11.05 -4.46 33.81
N THR A 212 -9.82 -4.41 34.34
CA THR A 212 -9.39 -5.23 35.48
C THR A 212 -9.25 -4.44 36.78
N THR A 213 -9.57 -3.14 36.80
CA THR A 213 -9.51 -2.33 38.02
C THR A 213 -10.58 -2.81 39.01
N ALA A 214 -10.28 -2.83 40.32
CA ALA A 214 -11.11 -3.46 41.35
C ALA A 214 -12.57 -2.98 41.45
N ASN A 215 -12.91 -1.83 40.86
CA ASN A 215 -14.26 -1.25 40.84
C ASN A 215 -14.92 -1.22 39.45
N SER A 216 -14.31 -1.80 38.42
CA SER A 216 -14.90 -1.83 37.08
C SER A 216 -15.66 -3.13 36.85
N THR A 217 -16.91 -3.01 36.37
CA THR A 217 -17.67 -4.13 35.83
C THR A 217 -17.49 -4.10 34.31
N PRO A 218 -16.58 -4.89 33.73
CA PRO A 218 -16.32 -4.83 32.30
C PRO A 218 -17.60 -5.21 31.53
N THR A 219 -17.97 -4.35 30.59
CA THR A 219 -19.14 -4.58 29.74
C THR A 219 -18.77 -5.54 28.60
N LEU A 220 -19.76 -6.26 28.07
CA LEU A 220 -19.55 -7.07 26.85
C LEU A 220 -19.00 -6.24 25.68
N VAL A 221 -19.35 -4.95 25.61
CA VAL A 221 -18.85 -4.01 24.60
C VAL A 221 -17.36 -3.74 24.80
N SER A 222 -16.92 -3.44 26.03
CA SER A 222 -15.49 -3.19 26.31
C SER A 222 -14.62 -4.43 26.08
N ILE A 223 -15.12 -5.62 26.44
CA ILE A 223 -14.39 -6.88 26.20
C ILE A 223 -14.24 -7.15 24.69
N ARG A 224 -15.29 -6.96 23.89
CA ARG A 224 -15.21 -7.11 22.43
C ARG A 224 -14.26 -6.09 21.80
N ALA A 225 -14.28 -4.85 22.27
CA ALA A 225 -13.37 -3.81 21.80
C ALA A 225 -11.90 -4.16 22.11
N TYR A 226 -11.62 -4.66 23.32
CA TYR A 226 -10.31 -5.18 23.71
C TYR A 226 -9.87 -6.34 22.82
N LEU A 227 -10.71 -7.36 22.62
CA LEU A 227 -10.37 -8.51 21.78
C LEU A 227 -10.04 -8.09 20.34
N LYS A 228 -10.83 -7.20 19.75
CA LYS A 228 -10.57 -6.67 18.40
C LYS A 228 -9.22 -5.95 18.31
N LYS A 229 -8.86 -5.17 19.34
CA LYS A 229 -7.58 -4.45 19.39
C LYS A 229 -6.40 -5.41 19.62
N LEU A 230 -6.57 -6.40 20.48
CA LEU A 230 -5.61 -7.47 20.74
C LEU A 230 -5.36 -8.30 19.48
N GLU A 231 -6.41 -8.70 18.76
CA GLU A 231 -6.29 -9.41 17.47
C GLU A 231 -5.51 -8.58 16.45
N SER A 232 -5.83 -7.30 16.30
CA SER A 232 -5.08 -6.40 15.42
C SER A 232 -3.59 -6.33 15.79
N LEU A 233 -3.26 -6.32 17.09
CA LEU A 233 -1.88 -6.28 17.57
C LEU A 233 -1.16 -7.62 17.34
N VAL A 234 -1.81 -8.75 17.62
CA VAL A 234 -1.28 -10.09 17.38
C VAL A 234 -1.00 -10.30 15.89
N THR A 235 -1.93 -9.95 15.02
CA THR A 235 -1.72 -10.03 13.56
C THR A 235 -0.52 -9.19 13.15
N LEU A 236 -0.43 -7.95 13.63
CA LEU A 236 0.69 -7.07 13.30
C LEU A 236 2.04 -7.64 13.77
N ILE A 237 2.14 -8.16 14.99
CA ILE A 237 3.36 -8.76 15.53
C ILE A 237 3.72 -10.05 14.79
N SER A 238 2.73 -10.85 14.40
CA SER A 238 2.95 -12.08 13.64
C SER A 238 3.58 -11.82 12.26
N LEU A 239 3.29 -10.67 11.63
CA LEU A 239 3.92 -10.27 10.36
C LEU A 239 5.43 -10.03 10.51
N PHE A 240 5.89 -9.60 11.69
CA PHE A 240 7.31 -9.46 11.99
C PHE A 240 7.97 -10.77 12.44
N LYS A 241 7.22 -11.88 12.48
CA LYS A 241 7.65 -13.20 12.96
C LYS A 241 8.32 -13.17 14.35
N ASP A 242 7.95 -12.20 15.20
CA ASP A 242 8.30 -12.18 16.62
C ASP A 242 7.38 -13.15 17.37
N GLN A 243 7.68 -14.44 17.21
CA GLN A 243 6.85 -15.56 17.66
C GLN A 243 6.66 -15.54 19.18
N GLU A 244 7.68 -15.14 19.94
CA GLU A 244 7.63 -15.09 21.40
C GLU A 244 6.64 -14.04 21.91
N LYS A 245 6.65 -12.83 21.33
CA LYS A 245 5.66 -11.79 21.69
C LYS A 245 4.26 -12.15 21.20
N ALA A 246 4.14 -12.75 20.03
CA ALA A 246 2.84 -13.21 19.50
C ALA A 246 2.22 -14.28 20.41
N GLU A 247 3.01 -15.23 20.90
CA GLU A 247 2.56 -16.29 21.82
C GLU A 247 2.11 -15.73 23.18
N LYS A 248 2.86 -14.79 23.77
CA LYS A 248 2.46 -14.12 25.02
C LYS A 248 1.12 -13.40 24.88
N LEU A 249 0.89 -12.72 23.76
CA LEU A 249 -0.37 -12.03 23.49
C LEU A 249 -1.52 -13.00 23.18
N ASN A 250 -1.24 -14.13 22.52
CA ASN A 250 -2.21 -15.20 22.31
C ASN A 250 -2.63 -15.89 23.62
N ALA A 251 -1.71 -16.09 24.56
CA ALA A 251 -2.05 -16.61 25.88
C ALA A 251 -3.01 -15.66 26.63
N ARG A 252 -2.78 -14.34 26.52
CA ARG A 252 -3.67 -13.31 27.08
C ARG A 252 -5.04 -13.32 26.41
N ARG A 253 -5.11 -13.57 25.09
CA ARG A 253 -6.37 -13.77 24.35
C ARG A 253 -7.16 -14.97 24.90
N GLU A 254 -6.50 -16.10 25.10
CA GLU A 254 -7.14 -17.31 25.63
C GLU A 254 -7.72 -17.08 27.04
N GLN A 255 -7.00 -16.35 27.89
CA GLN A 255 -7.47 -15.97 29.21
C GLN A 255 -8.78 -15.16 29.15
N VAL A 256 -8.87 -14.18 28.24
CA VAL A 256 -10.09 -13.36 28.08
C VAL A 256 -11.26 -14.14 27.51
N ASN A 257 -10.99 -15.02 26.54
CA ASN A 257 -12.02 -15.91 26.02
C ASN A 257 -12.55 -16.88 27.09
N ALA A 258 -11.67 -17.37 27.99
CA ALA A 258 -12.08 -18.18 29.13
C ALA A 258 -12.95 -17.37 30.12
N MET A 259 -12.62 -16.10 30.40
CA MET A 259 -13.45 -15.21 31.23
C MET A 259 -14.84 -14.96 30.63
N LEU A 260 -14.92 -14.79 29.30
CA LEU A 260 -16.20 -14.67 28.57
C LEU A 260 -17.03 -15.95 28.60
N ALA A 261 -16.40 -17.11 28.50
CA ALA A 261 -17.09 -18.40 28.58
C ALA A 261 -17.62 -18.66 30.00
N ALA A 262 -16.87 -18.28 31.04
CA ALA A 262 -17.27 -18.40 32.43
C ALA A 262 -18.45 -17.49 32.80
N THR A 263 -18.49 -16.27 32.25
CA THR A 263 -19.60 -15.32 32.46
C THR A 263 -20.89 -15.75 31.75
N LYS A 264 -20.82 -16.45 30.62
CA LYS A 264 -21.99 -17.10 30.00
C LYS A 264 -22.52 -18.31 30.76
N LYS A 265 -21.69 -18.97 31.60
CA LYS A 265 -22.05 -20.17 32.37
C LYS A 265 -22.62 -19.89 33.76
N ARG A 266 -22.52 -18.67 34.30
CA ARG A 266 -23.15 -18.33 35.59
C ARG A 266 -24.65 -18.03 35.37
N PRO A 267 -25.58 -18.84 35.89
CA PRO A 267 -26.94 -18.37 36.06
C PRO A 267 -26.91 -17.29 37.14
N ILE A 268 -27.58 -16.16 36.87
CA ILE A 268 -27.89 -15.15 37.87
C ILE A 268 -28.77 -15.84 38.92
N LYS A 269 -28.19 -16.30 40.03
CA LYS A 269 -28.92 -16.43 41.28
C LYS A 269 -28.68 -15.13 42.03
N ALA A 270 -29.65 -14.23 41.93
CA ALA A 270 -29.78 -13.13 42.86
C ALA A 270 -29.97 -13.73 44.26
N GLU A 271 -28.98 -13.58 45.13
CA GLU A 271 -29.19 -13.76 46.56
C GLU A 271 -30.08 -12.60 47.02
N SER A 272 -31.33 -12.92 47.34
CA SER A 272 -32.24 -12.00 48.00
C SER A 272 -31.76 -11.78 49.43
N ILE A 273 -31.02 -10.70 49.65
CA ILE A 273 -30.90 -10.11 50.99
C ILE A 273 -32.23 -9.38 51.23
N ALA A 274 -33.17 -10.05 51.90
CA ALA A 274 -34.29 -9.39 52.54
C ALA A 274 -33.97 -9.30 54.04
N CYS A 275 -33.38 -8.16 54.43
CA CYS A 275 -33.57 -7.61 55.76
C CYS A 275 -34.95 -6.94 55.75
N GLU A 276 -35.88 -7.39 56.59
CA GLU A 276 -36.89 -6.49 57.12
C GLU A 276 -37.19 -6.83 58.57
N TRP A 277 -37.11 -5.78 59.38
CA TRP A 277 -37.23 -5.78 60.82
C TRP A 277 -38.71 -5.67 61.24
N ALA A 278 -38.95 -6.13 62.48
CA ALA A 278 -39.86 -5.55 63.47
C ALA A 278 -41.31 -6.09 63.59
N PHE A 279 -41.51 -6.74 64.75
CA PHE A 279 -42.45 -6.38 65.83
C PHE A 279 -43.89 -6.95 65.85
N GLU A 280 -44.13 -7.61 66.99
CA GLU A 280 -45.32 -7.56 67.87
C GLU A 280 -46.55 -8.49 67.67
N SER A 281 -46.78 -9.29 68.73
CA SER A 281 -48.04 -9.38 69.51
C SER A 281 -49.09 -10.47 69.18
N MET A 282 -49.45 -11.21 70.26
CA MET A 282 -50.75 -11.87 70.56
C MET A 282 -51.12 -13.13 69.75
N ILE A 283 -51.43 -14.32 70.30
CA ILE A 283 -51.88 -14.86 71.60
C ILE A 283 -51.24 -16.24 71.80
#